data_AF-A0A497RIY1-F1
#
_entry.id   AF-A0A497RIY1-F1
#
_cell.length_a   1.000
_cell.length_b   1.000
_cell.length_c   1.000
_cell.angle_alpha   90.00
_cell.angle_beta   90.00
_cell.angle_gamma   90.00
#
_symmetry.space_group_name_H-M   'P 1'
#
loop_
_entity.id
_entity.type
_entity.pdbx_description
1 polymer ?
#
loop_
_entity_poly.entity_id
_entity_poly.type
_entity_poly.pdbx_seq_one_letter_code
_entity_poly.pdbx_strand_id
1 'polypeptide(L)'
;TISTTTTIIWPCDLPGDYPPCGEVTLEEVVDFINLWAGGQADLEDVVNLINAWVEGPVCELPGDYPPCGEITLEEVVDFINLWSLGQADLEDVVNLINAWAGS
;
A
#
# COMPACT_ATOMS: atom_id res chain seq x y z
N THR A 1 -7.97 14.25 -22.96
CA THR A 1 -7.61 15.16 -21.86
C THR A 1 -6.37 14.55 -21.23
N ILE A 2 -5.26 15.26 -21.13
CA ILE A 2 -4.07 14.73 -20.43
C ILE A 2 -4.36 14.94 -18.93
N SER A 3 -4.56 13.85 -18.19
CA SER A 3 -4.72 13.93 -16.73
C SER A 3 -3.33 14.05 -16.13
N THR A 4 -3.02 15.22 -15.59
CA THR A 4 -1.76 15.44 -14.86
C THR A 4 -2.04 15.12 -13.40
N THR A 5 -1.67 13.91 -12.95
CA THR A 5 -1.70 13.58 -11.53
C THR A 5 -0.62 14.41 -10.84
N THR A 6 -1.05 15.35 -10.00
CA THR A 6 -0.12 16.09 -9.13
C THR A 6 0.15 15.21 -7.92
N THR A 7 1.22 14.39 -7.97
CA THR A 7 1.71 13.71 -6.77
C THR A 7 2.19 14.78 -5.80
N ILE A 8 1.54 14.88 -4.63
CA ILE A 8 2.05 15.71 -3.54
C ILE A 8 3.32 15.00 -3.06
N ILE A 9 4.49 15.54 -3.42
CA ILE A 9 5.76 15.05 -2.90
C ILE A 9 5.84 15.55 -1.45
N TRP A 10 5.39 14.74 -0.50
CA TRP A 10 5.69 14.97 0.92
C TRP A 10 7.21 14.87 1.10
N PRO A 11 7.86 15.64 1.99
CA PRO A 11 9.23 15.32 2.36
C PRO A 11 9.29 13.90 2.97
N CYS A 12 10.20 13.06 2.47
CA CYS A 12 10.61 11.79 3.09
C CYS A 12 11.37 12.09 4.39
N ASP A 13 10.67 12.66 5.38
CA ASP A 13 11.22 13.03 6.68
C ASP A 13 11.40 11.82 7.60
N LEU A 14 10.79 10.69 7.23
CA LEU A 14 10.78 9.46 8.01
C LEU A 14 11.85 8.48 7.47
N PRO A 15 12.82 8.04 8.28
CA PRO A 15 13.81 7.05 7.85
C PRO A 15 13.14 5.76 7.39
N GLY A 16 13.42 5.34 6.16
CA GLY A 16 12.79 4.17 5.53
C GLY A 16 11.59 4.47 4.64
N ASP A 17 11.13 5.73 4.57
CA ASP A 17 10.17 6.21 3.57
C ASP A 17 10.92 6.60 2.29
N TYR A 18 10.61 5.95 1.16
CA TYR A 18 11.22 6.20 -0.13
C TYR A 18 10.21 6.85 -1.10
N PRO A 19 10.69 7.61 -2.11
CA PRO A 19 9.79 8.15 -3.13
C PRO A 19 8.97 7.06 -3.82
N PRO A 20 7.63 7.21 -3.91
CA PRO A 20 6.82 8.39 -3.57
C PRO A 20 6.58 8.59 -2.05
N CYS A 21 7.12 9.67 -1.48
CA CYS A 21 7.08 9.94 -0.04
C CYS A 21 5.66 10.23 0.48
N GLY A 22 5.42 9.93 1.77
CA GLY A 22 4.16 10.21 2.46
C GLY A 22 3.17 9.04 2.46
N GLU A 23 3.54 7.93 1.83
CA GLU A 23 2.84 6.66 1.91
C GLU A 23 3.86 5.59 2.23
N VAL A 24 3.76 5.00 3.43
CA VAL A 24 4.64 3.90 3.81
C VAL A 24 4.01 2.60 3.33
N THR A 25 4.71 1.86 2.48
CA THR A 25 4.33 0.55 1.98
C THR A 25 4.76 -0.56 2.93
N LEU A 26 4.16 -1.75 2.80
CA LEU A 26 4.60 -2.92 3.55
C LEU A 26 6.04 -3.33 3.17
N GLU A 27 6.44 -3.15 1.90
CA GLU A 27 7.79 -3.45 1.42
C GLU A 27 8.83 -2.60 2.16
N GLU A 28 8.58 -1.29 2.29
CA GLU A 28 9.43 -0.38 3.06
C GLU A 28 9.55 -0.79 4.53
N VAL A 29 8.44 -1.12 5.17
CA VAL A 29 8.45 -1.61 6.56
C VAL A 29 9.32 -2.86 6.68
N VAL A 30 9.16 -3.83 5.78
CA VAL A 30 9.91 -5.09 5.81
C VAL A 30 11.40 -4.86 5.59
N ASP A 31 11.77 -4.03 4.61
CA ASP A 31 13.15 -3.70 4.31
C ASP A 31 13.82 -2.99 5.50
N PHE A 32 13.12 -2.06 6.13
CA PHE A 32 13.67 -1.32 7.26
C PHE A 32 13.80 -2.18 8.53
N ILE A 33 12.88 -3.13 8.74
CA ILE A 33 13.03 -4.17 9.78
C ILE A 33 14.29 -5.02 9.53
N ASN A 34 14.59 -5.37 8.28
CA ASN A 34 15.79 -6.12 7.94
C ASN A 34 17.07 -5.31 8.23
N LEU A 35 17.06 -4.00 7.96
CA LEU A 35 18.17 -3.11 8.32
C LEU A 35 18.38 -3.04 9.84
N TRP A 36 17.30 -2.92 10.62
CA TRP A 36 17.37 -2.95 12.08
C TRP A 36 17.90 -4.28 12.61
N ALA A 37 17.42 -5.40 12.09
CA ALA A 37 17.92 -6.73 12.45
C ALA A 37 19.42 -6.89 12.15
N GLY A 38 19.91 -6.20 11.12
CA GLY A 38 21.33 -6.09 10.76
C GLY A 38 22.13 -5.07 11.57
N GLY A 39 21.51 -4.34 12.50
CA GLY A 39 22.15 -3.28 13.30
C GLY A 39 22.46 -1.99 12.53
N GLN A 40 21.77 -1.76 11.40
CA GLN A 40 21.99 -0.62 10.51
C GLN A 40 20.90 0.46 10.64
N ALA A 41 19.87 0.23 11.45
CA ALA A 41 18.81 1.17 11.74
C ALA A 41 18.45 1.14 13.23
N ASP A 42 17.93 2.26 13.73
CA ASP A 42 17.46 2.36 15.11
C ASP A 42 16.05 1.77 15.25
N LEU A 43 15.78 1.13 16.41
CA LEU A 43 14.46 0.56 16.68
C LEU A 43 13.36 1.64 16.70
N GLU A 44 13.71 2.86 17.13
CA GLU A 44 12.78 4.00 17.15
C GLU A 44 12.30 4.34 15.74
N ASP A 45 13.19 4.34 14.76
CA ASP A 45 12.86 4.62 13.37
C ASP A 45 11.96 3.52 12.77
N VAL A 46 12.23 2.24 13.08
CA VAL A 46 11.36 1.11 12.68
C VAL A 46 9.95 1.28 13.23
N VAL A 47 9.82 1.66 14.51
CA VAL A 47 8.51 1.87 15.14
C VAL A 47 7.78 3.04 14.48
N ASN A 48 8.48 4.13 14.16
CA ASN A 48 7.90 5.27 13.46
C ASN A 48 7.39 4.88 12.06
N LEU A 49 8.16 4.08 11.32
CA LEU A 49 7.77 3.57 9.99
C LEU A 49 6.54 2.64 10.07
N ILE A 50 6.50 1.75 11.07
CA ILE A 50 5.33 0.88 11.31
C ILE A 50 4.10 1.71 11.65
N ASN A 51 4.23 2.73 12.51
CA ASN A 51 3.10 3.59 12.86
C ASN A 51 2.59 4.34 11.64
N ALA A 52 3.48 4.88 10.80
CA ALA A 52 3.11 5.53 9.56
C ALA A 52 2.43 4.58 8.56
N TRP A 53 2.86 3.32 8.48
CA TRP A 53 2.19 2.28 7.68
C TRP A 53 0.78 1.96 8.21
N VAL A 54 0.64 1.81 9.53
CA VAL A 54 -0.66 1.52 10.17
C VAL A 54 -1.63 2.70 10.08
N GLU A 55 -1.11 3.93 10.17
CA GLU A 55 -1.86 5.18 10.00
C GLU A 55 -2.04 5.59 8.54
N GLY A 56 -1.51 4.80 7.60
CA GLY A 56 -1.55 5.04 6.17
C GLY A 56 -2.98 5.15 5.61
N PRO A 57 -3.12 5.60 4.36
CA PRO A 57 -4.42 5.79 3.74
C PRO A 57 -5.21 4.47 3.72
N VAL A 58 -6.42 4.50 4.27
CA VAL A 58 -7.37 3.40 4.13
C VAL A 58 -8.04 3.53 2.78
N CYS A 59 -7.78 2.60 1.87
CA CYS A 59 -8.42 2.59 0.56
C CYS A 59 -9.91 2.29 0.69
N GLU A 60 -10.72 2.97 -0.12
CA GLU A 60 -12.19 2.85 -0.04
C GLU A 60 -12.69 1.50 -0.54
N LEU A 61 -11.96 0.89 -1.48
CA LEU A 61 -12.31 -0.40 -2.08
C LEU A 61 -11.58 -1.55 -1.36
N PRO A 62 -12.30 -2.56 -0.86
CA PRO A 62 -11.66 -3.77 -0.38
C PRO A 62 -10.81 -4.44 -1.47
N GLY A 63 -9.54 -4.72 -1.15
CA GLY A 63 -8.58 -5.29 -2.09
C GLY A 63 -7.81 -4.27 -2.94
N ASP A 64 -8.08 -2.97 -2.78
CA ASP A 64 -7.22 -1.88 -3.24
C ASP A 64 -6.17 -1.62 -2.16
N TYR A 65 -4.90 -1.83 -2.46
CA TYR A 65 -3.83 -1.54 -1.54
C TYR A 65 -3.21 -0.18 -1.89
N PRO A 66 -2.64 0.51 -0.89
CA PRO A 66 -1.86 1.70 -1.17
C PRO A 66 -0.78 1.41 -2.25
N PRO A 67 -0.69 2.23 -3.32
CA PRO A 67 -1.36 3.51 -3.54
C PRO A 67 -2.83 3.39 -3.99
N CYS A 68 -3.75 3.94 -3.19
CA CYS A 68 -5.19 3.75 -3.41
C CYS A 68 -5.66 4.28 -4.76
N GLY A 69 -6.54 3.52 -5.42
CA GLY A 69 -7.16 3.86 -6.70
C GLY A 69 -6.34 3.43 -7.92
N GLU A 70 -5.10 2.97 -7.75
CA GLU A 70 -4.30 2.34 -8.80
C GLU A 70 -4.38 0.81 -8.71
N ILE A 71 -5.59 0.27 -8.92
CA ILE A 71 -5.79 -1.17 -8.87
C ILE A 71 -4.98 -1.87 -9.97
N THR A 72 -4.18 -2.84 -9.58
CA THR A 72 -3.34 -3.67 -10.43
C THR A 72 -3.97 -5.04 -10.67
N LEU A 73 -3.49 -5.76 -11.69
CA LEU A 73 -3.94 -7.13 -11.93
C LEU A 73 -3.55 -8.07 -10.78
N GLU A 74 -2.42 -7.82 -10.11
CA GLU A 74 -1.96 -8.63 -8.98
C GLU A 74 -2.95 -8.55 -7.82
N GLU A 75 -3.40 -7.34 -7.47
CA GLU A 75 -4.38 -7.12 -6.42
C GLU A 75 -5.73 -7.77 -6.73
N VAL A 76 -6.19 -7.66 -7.99
CA VAL A 76 -7.42 -8.34 -8.44
C VAL A 76 -7.28 -9.86 -8.28
N VAL A 77 -6.14 -10.44 -8.67
CA VAL A 77 -5.91 -11.89 -8.57
C VAL A 77 -5.86 -12.34 -7.11
N ASP A 78 -5.17 -11.59 -6.26
CA ASP A 78 -5.09 -11.89 -4.82
C ASP A 78 -6.47 -11.82 -4.16
N PHE A 79 -7.26 -10.81 -4.50
CA PHE A 79 -8.59 -10.66 -3.94
C PHE A 79 -9.57 -11.75 -4.44
N ILE A 80 -9.45 -12.19 -5.69
CA ILE A 80 -10.15 -13.39 -6.20
C ILE A 80 -9.74 -14.64 -5.41
N ASN A 81 -8.46 -14.79 -5.07
CA ASN A 81 -7.99 -15.91 -4.27
C ASN A 81 -8.62 -15.88 -2.87
N LEU A 82 -8.69 -14.72 -2.22
CA LEU A 82 -9.37 -14.56 -0.93
C LEU A 82 -10.85 -14.95 -1.00
N TRP A 83 -11.56 -14.51 -2.04
CA TRP A 83 -12.95 -14.91 -2.27
C TRP A 83 -13.10 -16.41 -2.48
N SER A 84 -12.22 -17.04 -3.25
CA SER A 84 -12.25 -18.48 -3.48
C SER A 84 -12.08 -19.30 -2.19
N LEU A 85 -11.44 -18.71 -1.19
CA LEU A 85 -11.25 -19.27 0.15
C LEU A 85 -12.37 -18.89 1.13
N GLY A 86 -13.37 -18.11 0.69
CA GLY A 86 -14.47 -17.63 1.53
C GLY A 86 -14.06 -16.51 2.50
N GLN A 87 -13.00 -15.77 2.20
CA GLN A 87 -12.45 -14.68 3.04
C GLN A 87 -12.82 -13.28 2.53
N ALA A 88 -13.48 -13.19 1.37
CA ALA A 88 -13.95 -11.95 0.79
C ALA A 88 -15.35 -12.16 0.17
N ASP A 89 -16.14 -11.09 0.09
CA ASP A 89 -17.46 -11.12 -0.52
C ASP A 89 -17.36 -11.01 -2.05
N LEU A 90 -18.24 -11.73 -2.76
CA LEU A 90 -18.26 -11.68 -4.23
C LEU A 90 -18.56 -10.27 -4.75
N GLU A 91 -19.36 -9.50 -4.01
CA GLU A 91 -19.67 -8.10 -4.35
C GLU A 91 -18.41 -7.24 -4.38
N ASP A 92 -17.54 -7.37 -3.39
CA ASP A 92 -16.29 -6.63 -3.31
C ASP A 92 -15.32 -7.00 -4.45
N VAL A 93 -15.23 -8.30 -4.78
CA VAL A 93 -14.45 -8.76 -5.94
C VAL A 93 -14.95 -8.14 -7.24
N VAL A 94 -16.26 -8.08 -7.43
CA VAL A 94 -16.85 -7.47 -8.63
C VAL A 94 -16.59 -5.97 -8.67
N ASN A 95 -16.69 -5.28 -7.53
CA ASN A 95 -16.38 -3.85 -7.44
C ASN A 95 -14.91 -3.57 -7.78
N LEU A 96 -13.98 -4.36 -7.25
CA LEU A 96 -12.55 -4.25 -7.54
C LEU A 96 -12.24 -4.51 -9.03
N ILE A 97 -12.83 -5.56 -9.63
CA ILE A 97 -12.67 -5.84 -11.07
C ILE A 97 -13.23 -4.71 -11.94
N ASN A 98 -14.38 -4.14 -11.58
CA ASN A 98 -14.99 -3.05 -12.33
C ASN A 98 -14.13 -1.78 -12.26
N ALA A 99 -13.56 -1.49 -11.08
CA ALA A 99 -12.64 -0.37 -10.91
C ALA A 99 -11.34 -0.60 -11.69
N TRP A 100 -10.73 -1.79 -11.61
CA TRP A 100 -9.57 -2.18 -12.42
C TRP A 100 -9.81 -2.06 -13.93
N ALA A 101 -10.96 -2.54 -14.42
CA ALA A 101 -11.31 -2.48 -15.83
C ALA A 101 -11.65 -1.05 -16.32
N GLY A 102 -11.92 -0.13 -15.39
CA GLY A 102 -12.23 1.27 -15.65
C GLY A 102 -11.02 2.22 -15.58
N SER A 103 -9.88 1.75 -15.05
CA SER A 103 -8.61 2.51 -14.94
C SER A 103 -7.85 2.63 -16.26
#